data_AF-A0A4Z2GX96-F1
#
_entry.id   AF-A0A4Z2GX96-F1
#
_cell.length_a   1.000
_cell.length_b   1.000
_cell.length_c   1.000
_cell.angle_alpha   90.00
_cell.angle_beta   90.00
_cell.angle_gamma   90.00
#
_symmetry.space_group_name_H-M   'P 1'
#
loop_
_entity.id
_entity.type
_entity.pdbx_description
1 polymer ?
#
loop_
_entity_poly.entity_id
_entity_poly.type
_entity_poly.pdbx_seq_one_letter_code
_entity_poly.pdbx_strand_id
1 'polypeptide(L)'
;MSNGKDANAAEKVNESMYHALIYATVLEMQAMMTFQPEDISNAGNTMKNAQEVCQRFRRKSPGLSNKSVGGSLTEVQLHAEVCYAECQLQRAALTFLQDENMVSFIKGGIKVRNSYLIYKELHSFIKSHSCLKGPSHVHLEGGISFGIGAFNLTLSLFPPRILKVLEFAGFSGDKEYGLSLLHDGATGINLRSMLCALLLLCYYTFLTFILGTGEGEVTEAESLLKPFLLRYPRVSFNLD
;
A
#
# COMPACT_ATOMS: atom_id res chain seq x y z
N MET A 1 -12.74 -26.15 17.69
CA MET A 1 -11.36 -26.45 17.22
C MET A 1 -10.74 -25.25 16.46
N SER A 2 -10.94 -24.01 16.94
CA SER A 2 -10.54 -22.77 16.24
C SER A 2 -9.35 -22.02 16.88
N ASN A 3 -9.01 -22.30 18.15
CA ASN A 3 -8.07 -21.46 18.91
C ASN A 3 -6.58 -21.68 18.59
N GLY A 4 -6.22 -22.63 17.73
CA GLY A 4 -4.82 -23.01 17.48
C GLY A 4 -4.12 -22.28 16.32
N LYS A 5 -4.88 -21.69 15.38
CA LYS A 5 -4.28 -21.00 14.21
C LYS A 5 -4.00 -19.53 14.49
N ASP A 6 -4.87 -18.87 15.26
CA ASP A 6 -4.72 -17.45 15.60
C ASP A 6 -3.54 -17.21 16.56
N ALA A 7 -3.26 -18.17 17.45
CA ALA A 7 -2.12 -18.13 18.35
C ALA A 7 -0.77 -18.13 17.62
N ASN A 8 -0.64 -18.87 16.51
CA ASN A 8 0.62 -19.04 15.77
C ASN A 8 0.90 -17.84 14.84
N ALA A 9 -0.13 -17.13 14.38
CA ALA A 9 0.02 -15.88 13.64
C ALA A 9 0.47 -14.74 14.54
N ALA A 10 -0.11 -14.62 15.74
CA ALA A 10 0.24 -13.61 16.73
C ALA A 10 1.70 -13.73 17.23
N GLU A 11 2.21 -14.96 17.34
CA GLU A 11 3.57 -15.25 17.82
C GLU A 11 4.67 -14.67 16.91
N LYS A 12 4.42 -14.58 15.59
CA LYS A 12 5.39 -14.08 14.59
C LYS A 12 5.29 -12.60 14.29
N VAL A 13 4.31 -11.89 14.85
CA VAL A 13 4.07 -10.44 14.61
C VAL A 13 5.28 -9.60 14.99
N ASN A 14 6.08 -10.03 15.97
CA ASN A 14 7.26 -9.30 16.41
C ASN A 14 8.56 -9.69 15.68
N GLU A 15 8.54 -10.77 14.89
CA GLU A 15 9.73 -11.37 14.29
C GLU A 15 9.91 -11.00 12.81
N SER A 16 8.82 -10.66 12.12
CA SER A 16 8.82 -10.42 10.68
C SER A 16 7.98 -9.21 10.29
N MET A 17 8.57 -8.31 9.51
CA MET A 17 7.90 -7.08 9.03
C MET A 17 6.60 -7.36 8.27
N TYR A 18 6.53 -8.45 7.51
CA TYR A 18 5.35 -8.81 6.74
C TYR A 18 4.23 -9.35 7.62
N HIS A 19 4.55 -10.22 8.58
CA HIS A 19 3.56 -10.73 9.54
C HIS A 19 3.01 -9.59 10.39
N ALA A 20 3.89 -8.70 10.86
CA ALA A 20 3.50 -7.51 11.62
C ALA A 20 2.53 -6.63 10.84
N LEU A 21 2.88 -6.31 9.60
CA LEU A 21 2.08 -5.46 8.73
C LEU A 21 0.73 -6.11 8.39
N ILE A 22 0.73 -7.34 7.87
CA ILE A 22 -0.51 -8.03 7.45
C ILE A 22 -1.48 -8.16 8.62
N TYR A 23 -0.99 -8.56 9.80
CA TYR A 23 -1.83 -8.67 11.00
C TYR A 23 -2.44 -7.32 11.38
N ALA A 24 -1.63 -6.26 11.40
CA ALA A 24 -2.12 -4.92 11.68
C ALA A 24 -3.14 -4.42 10.63
N THR A 25 -2.91 -4.71 9.35
CA THR A 25 -3.82 -4.39 8.25
C THR A 25 -5.16 -5.08 8.41
N VAL A 26 -5.18 -6.35 8.82
CA VAL A 26 -6.43 -7.09 9.05
C VAL A 26 -7.23 -6.47 10.19
N LEU A 27 -6.59 -6.13 11.32
CA LEU A 27 -7.27 -5.45 12.43
C LEU A 27 -7.81 -4.07 12.03
N GLU A 28 -7.08 -3.34 11.19
CA GLU A 28 -7.53 -2.06 10.66
C GLU A 28 -8.75 -2.22 9.74
N MET A 29 -8.76 -3.21 8.86
CA MET A 29 -9.94 -3.53 8.06
C MET A 29 -11.14 -3.86 8.96
N GLN A 30 -10.94 -4.64 10.03
CA GLN A 30 -11.98 -4.93 11.01
C GLN A 30 -12.50 -3.65 11.67
N ALA A 31 -11.60 -2.80 12.18
CA ALA A 31 -11.96 -1.53 12.80
C ALA A 31 -12.72 -0.59 11.85
N MET A 32 -12.34 -0.56 10.57
CA MET A 32 -13.05 0.22 9.53
C MET A 32 -14.42 -0.36 9.19
N MET A 33 -14.66 -1.66 9.38
CA MET A 33 -15.97 -2.26 9.17
C MET A 33 -16.90 -2.09 10.36
N THR A 34 -16.38 -2.15 11.60
CA THR A 34 -17.18 -2.05 12.82
C THR A 34 -17.40 -0.62 13.29
N PHE A 35 -16.51 0.30 12.89
CA PHE A 35 -16.45 1.70 13.35
C PHE A 35 -16.47 1.85 14.88
N GLN A 36 -16.06 0.82 15.63
CA GLN A 36 -16.01 0.90 17.09
C GLN A 36 -14.75 1.64 17.55
N PRO A 37 -14.86 2.62 18.46
CA PRO A 37 -13.69 3.38 18.95
C PRO A 37 -12.60 2.50 19.56
N GLU A 38 -12.98 1.42 20.24
CA GLU A 38 -12.03 0.46 20.82
C GLU A 38 -11.26 -0.30 19.75
N ASP A 39 -11.95 -0.77 18.70
CA ASP A 39 -11.34 -1.46 17.56
C ASP A 39 -10.38 -0.52 16.81
N ILE A 40 -10.79 0.73 16.57
CA ILE A 40 -9.97 1.77 15.91
C ILE A 40 -8.71 2.07 16.74
N SER A 41 -8.84 2.18 18.06
CA SER A 41 -7.71 2.39 18.96
C SER A 41 -6.74 1.20 18.97
N ASN A 42 -7.28 -0.03 19.06
CA ASN A 42 -6.50 -1.26 19.04
C ASN A 42 -5.75 -1.44 17.69
N ALA A 43 -6.43 -1.21 16.57
CA ALA A 43 -5.83 -1.22 15.25
C ALA A 43 -4.71 -0.17 15.13
N GLY A 44 -4.93 1.05 15.64
CA GLY A 44 -3.93 2.11 15.66
C GLY A 44 -2.68 1.77 16.46
N ASN A 45 -2.84 1.15 17.63
CA ASN A 45 -1.73 0.69 18.45
C ASN A 45 -0.97 -0.46 17.78
N THR A 46 -1.69 -1.44 17.24
CA THR A 46 -1.10 -2.57 16.53
C THR A 46 -0.31 -2.12 15.30
N MET A 47 -0.87 -1.18 14.52
CA MET A 47 -0.20 -0.61 13.35
C MET A 47 1.03 0.20 13.73
N LYS A 48 1.01 0.90 14.86
CA LYS A 48 2.20 1.57 15.39
C LYS A 48 3.30 0.57 15.72
N ASN A 49 2.97 -0.54 16.37
CA ASN A 49 3.94 -1.61 16.67
C ASN A 49 4.52 -2.22 15.39
N ALA A 50 3.68 -2.50 14.38
CA ALA A 50 4.14 -2.99 13.07
C ALA A 50 5.12 -2.01 12.39
N GLN A 51 4.83 -0.71 12.47
CA GLN A 51 5.73 0.33 11.96
C GLN A 51 7.09 0.33 12.69
N GLU A 52 7.10 0.14 14.00
CA GLU A 52 8.33 0.02 14.80
C GLU A 52 9.13 -1.22 14.45
N VAL A 53 8.46 -2.36 14.19
CA VAL A 53 9.12 -3.57 13.67
C VAL A 53 9.79 -3.27 12.33
N CYS A 54 9.09 -2.65 11.38
CA CYS A 54 9.67 -2.24 10.10
C CYS A 54 10.89 -1.31 10.29
N GLN A 55 10.78 -0.33 11.19
CA GLN A 55 11.86 0.62 11.49
C GLN A 55 13.14 -0.06 11.99
N ARG A 56 13.05 -1.19 12.70
CA ARG A 56 14.24 -1.95 13.17
C ARG A 56 15.03 -2.57 12.01
N PHE A 57 14.35 -2.93 10.92
CA PHE A 57 14.96 -3.49 9.73
C PHE A 57 15.39 -2.41 8.71
N ARG A 58 14.89 -1.18 8.83
CA ARG A 58 15.32 -0.03 8.00
C ARG A 58 16.74 0.41 8.32
N ARG A 59 17.37 1.11 7.37
CA ARG A 59 18.69 1.71 7.59
C ARG A 59 18.58 2.82 8.63
N LYS A 60 19.49 2.85 9.61
CA LYS A 60 19.51 3.83 10.71
C LYS A 60 19.98 5.26 10.31
N SER A 61 20.22 5.54 9.03
CA SER A 61 20.77 6.83 8.57
C SER A 61 19.68 7.66 7.90
N PRO A 62 19.61 8.98 8.16
CA PRO A 62 18.55 9.83 7.62
C PRO A 62 18.84 10.12 6.15
N GLY A 63 17.90 9.75 5.29
CA GLY A 63 17.96 10.08 3.87
C GLY A 63 18.78 9.09 3.07
N LEU A 64 18.10 8.44 2.13
CA LEU A 64 18.67 7.52 1.16
C LEU A 64 19.28 8.33 -0.03
N SER A 65 19.25 9.66 0.12
CA SER A 65 19.92 10.71 -0.67
C SER A 65 21.36 11.05 -0.25
N ASN A 66 21.86 10.55 0.89
CA ASN A 66 23.28 10.72 1.23
C ASN A 66 24.15 9.73 0.44
N LYS A 67 24.57 10.17 -0.75
CA LYS A 67 25.70 9.63 -1.51
C LYS A 67 26.97 9.70 -0.66
N SER A 68 27.19 8.70 0.20
CA SER A 68 28.52 8.45 0.75
C SER A 68 28.76 6.95 0.88
N VAL A 69 29.58 6.48 -0.07
CA VAL A 69 30.56 5.38 0.05
C VAL A 69 29.98 4.02 0.47
N GLY A 70 29.64 3.21 -0.54
CA GLY A 70 29.97 1.78 -0.52
C GLY A 70 29.01 0.78 0.12
N GLY A 71 27.81 1.15 0.55
CA GLY A 71 26.84 0.18 1.09
C GLY A 71 25.57 0.05 0.26
N SER A 72 25.52 -0.90 -0.68
CA SER A 72 24.26 -1.27 -1.35
C SER A 72 23.22 -1.66 -0.30
N LEU A 73 21.99 -1.15 -0.42
CA LEU A 73 20.89 -1.59 0.44
C LEU A 73 20.65 -3.09 0.22
N THR A 74 20.44 -3.81 1.32
CA THR A 74 20.05 -5.22 1.23
C THR A 74 18.59 -5.32 0.81
N GLU A 75 18.22 -6.42 0.18
CA GLU A 75 16.83 -6.68 -0.21
C GLU A 75 15.86 -6.59 0.98
N VAL A 76 16.28 -7.08 2.16
CA VAL A 76 15.51 -6.98 3.41
C VAL A 76 15.27 -5.52 3.82
N GLN A 77 16.27 -4.65 3.69
CA GLN A 77 16.11 -3.22 3.98
C GLN A 77 15.13 -2.55 3.01
N LEU A 78 15.18 -2.91 1.72
CA LEU A 78 14.23 -2.39 0.73
C LEU A 78 12.80 -2.84 1.02
N HIS A 79 12.60 -4.10 1.42
CA HIS A 79 11.29 -4.56 1.89
C HIS A 79 10.81 -3.80 3.13
N ALA A 80 11.71 -3.50 4.08
CA ALA A 80 11.37 -2.75 5.28
C ALA A 80 10.93 -1.31 4.96
N GLU A 81 11.55 -0.66 3.96
CA GLU A 81 11.12 0.65 3.45
C GLU A 81 9.69 0.59 2.86
N VAL A 82 9.38 -0.44 2.03
CA VAL A 82 8.03 -0.64 1.49
C VAL A 82 7.01 -0.83 2.61
N CYS A 83 7.24 -1.79 3.51
CA CYS A 83 6.31 -2.07 4.61
C CYS A 83 6.11 -0.86 5.54
N TYR A 84 7.18 -0.08 5.78
CA TYR A 84 7.07 1.15 6.54
C TYR A 84 6.23 2.21 5.82
N ALA A 85 6.39 2.37 4.50
CA ALA A 85 5.58 3.28 3.71
C ALA A 85 4.09 2.90 3.72
N GLU A 86 3.77 1.61 3.76
CA GLU A 86 2.40 1.12 3.92
C GLU A 86 1.83 1.38 5.31
N CYS A 87 2.61 1.11 6.38
CA CYS A 87 2.22 1.53 7.73
C CYS A 87 1.90 3.03 7.81
N GLN A 88 2.64 3.89 7.10
CA GLN A 88 2.35 5.33 7.09
C GLN A 88 1.00 5.65 6.46
N LEU A 89 0.65 5.01 5.34
CA LEU A 89 -0.64 5.21 4.67
C LEU A 89 -1.80 4.75 5.55
N GLN A 90 -1.67 3.56 6.13
CA GLN A 90 -2.66 2.97 7.02
C GLN A 90 -2.87 3.80 8.29
N ARG A 91 -1.78 4.27 8.90
CA ARG A 91 -1.89 5.20 10.03
C ARG A 91 -2.47 6.55 9.64
N ALA A 92 -2.29 7.01 8.41
CA ALA A 92 -2.95 8.20 7.92
C ALA A 92 -4.47 7.99 7.83
N ALA A 93 -4.91 6.86 7.26
CA ALA A 93 -6.32 6.48 7.19
C ALA A 93 -6.97 6.46 8.59
N LEU A 94 -6.36 5.76 9.55
CA LEU A 94 -6.84 5.75 10.94
C LEU A 94 -6.86 7.16 11.57
N THR A 95 -5.87 8.01 11.28
CA THR A 95 -5.85 9.39 11.80
C THR A 95 -7.05 10.21 11.29
N PHE A 96 -7.48 9.99 10.04
CA PHE A 96 -8.64 10.67 9.47
C PHE A 96 -9.97 10.15 10.05
N LEU A 97 -10.00 8.93 10.60
CA LEU A 97 -11.18 8.34 11.24
C LEU A 97 -11.33 8.69 12.73
N GLN A 98 -10.24 9.02 13.41
CA GLN A 98 -10.23 9.19 14.88
C GLN A 98 -10.75 10.55 15.35
N ASP A 99 -10.36 11.65 14.72
CA ASP A 99 -10.76 13.00 15.13
C ASP A 99 -10.82 13.95 13.94
N GLU A 100 -11.91 14.69 13.79
CA GLU A 100 -12.15 15.66 12.70
C GLU A 100 -11.43 17.01 12.90
N ASN A 101 -10.37 17.05 13.72
CA ASN A 101 -9.64 18.29 13.98
C ASN A 101 -8.54 18.54 12.94
N MET A 102 -8.23 19.82 12.72
CA MET A 102 -7.23 20.26 11.72
C MET A 102 -5.83 19.68 11.98
N VAL A 103 -5.49 19.40 13.25
CA VAL A 103 -4.19 18.82 13.62
C VAL A 103 -4.08 17.37 13.15
N SER A 104 -5.14 16.58 13.29
CA SER A 104 -5.22 15.21 12.77
C SER A 104 -5.13 15.20 11.25
N PHE A 105 -5.79 16.13 10.57
CA PHE A 105 -5.68 16.27 9.11
C PHE A 105 -4.25 16.54 8.65
N ILE A 106 -3.56 17.48 9.29
CA ILE A 106 -2.15 17.79 8.99
C ILE A 106 -1.24 16.59 9.26
N LYS A 107 -1.42 15.92 10.41
CA LYS A 107 -0.66 14.70 10.76
C LYS A 107 -0.86 13.60 9.73
N GLY A 108 -2.10 13.37 9.28
CA GLY A 108 -2.43 12.42 8.22
C GLY A 108 -1.73 12.79 6.90
N GLY A 109 -1.83 14.04 6.48
CA GLY A 109 -1.19 14.54 5.26
C GLY A 109 0.34 14.37 5.25
N ILE A 110 1.01 14.63 6.39
CA ILE A 110 2.46 14.42 6.52
C ILE A 110 2.83 12.94 6.34
N LYS A 111 2.03 12.01 6.88
CA LYS A 111 2.27 10.56 6.72
C LYS A 111 2.11 10.12 5.28
N VAL A 112 1.07 10.59 4.60
CA VAL A 112 0.85 10.33 3.17
C VAL A 112 2.03 10.84 2.34
N ARG A 113 2.51 12.06 2.60
CA ARG A 113 3.67 12.63 1.92
C ARG A 113 4.94 11.81 2.16
N ASN A 114 5.21 11.41 3.41
CA ASN A 114 6.37 10.60 3.72
C ASN A 114 6.35 9.25 3.01
N SER A 115 5.17 8.59 2.97
CA SER A 115 5.00 7.35 2.22
C SER A 115 5.29 7.54 0.72
N TYR A 116 4.72 8.58 0.11
CA TYR A 116 4.94 8.89 -1.31
C TYR A 116 6.42 9.11 -1.64
N LEU A 117 7.15 9.84 -0.81
CA LEU A 117 8.58 10.08 -1.02
C LEU A 117 9.40 8.79 -0.92
N ILE A 118 9.11 7.92 0.05
CA ILE A 118 9.78 6.62 0.19
C ILE A 118 9.54 5.78 -1.08
N TYR A 119 8.30 5.70 -1.56
CA TYR A 119 8.00 4.96 -2.78
C TYR A 119 8.74 5.52 -4.00
N LYS A 120 8.74 6.84 -4.20
CA LYS A 120 9.47 7.47 -5.32
C LYS A 120 10.96 7.16 -5.27
N GLU A 121 11.53 7.18 -4.08
CA GLU A 121 12.95 6.90 -3.88
C GLU A 121 13.28 5.44 -4.17
N LEU A 122 12.49 4.50 -3.65
CA LEU A 122 12.63 3.06 -3.93
C LEU A 122 12.48 2.74 -5.41
N HIS A 123 11.50 3.34 -6.07
CA HIS A 123 11.25 3.15 -7.49
C HIS A 123 12.40 3.69 -8.35
N SER A 124 12.93 4.87 -8.01
CA SER A 124 14.14 5.41 -8.63
C SER A 124 15.36 4.51 -8.41
N PHE A 125 15.51 3.99 -7.18
CA PHE A 125 16.61 3.12 -6.79
C PHE A 125 16.61 1.81 -7.60
N ILE A 126 15.49 1.11 -7.70
CA ILE A 126 15.39 -0.15 -8.46
C ILE A 126 15.57 0.06 -9.98
N LYS A 127 15.13 1.20 -10.52
CA LYS A 127 15.37 1.52 -11.95
C LYS A 127 16.83 1.85 -12.26
N SER A 128 17.53 2.50 -11.33
CA SER A 128 18.90 3.01 -11.54
C SER A 128 20.00 2.02 -11.17
N HIS A 129 19.71 1.02 -10.35
CA HIS A 129 20.71 0.06 -9.87
C HIS A 129 20.29 -1.37 -10.19
N SER A 130 21.23 -2.20 -10.64
CA SER A 130 21.07 -3.66 -10.62
C SER A 130 21.16 -4.14 -9.18
N CYS A 131 20.04 -4.07 -8.45
CA CYS A 131 19.92 -4.67 -7.11
C CYS A 131 20.15 -6.19 -7.23
N LEU A 132 20.76 -6.79 -6.20
CA LEU A 132 20.82 -8.24 -6.09
C LEU A 132 19.38 -8.76 -6.01
N LYS A 133 18.94 -9.41 -7.09
CA LYS A 133 17.61 -10.02 -7.18
C LYS A 133 17.65 -11.34 -6.40
N GLY A 134 17.33 -11.26 -5.11
CA GLY A 134 17.12 -12.44 -4.30
C GLY A 134 15.79 -13.14 -4.62
N PRO A 135 15.49 -14.25 -3.94
CA PRO A 135 14.27 -15.01 -4.18
C PRO A 135 12.99 -14.21 -3.87
N SER A 136 13.08 -13.17 -3.04
CA SER A 136 11.95 -12.35 -2.62
C SER A 136 11.72 -11.11 -3.49
N HIS A 137 12.53 -10.91 -4.53
CA HIS A 137 12.59 -9.65 -5.28
C HIS A 137 11.28 -9.34 -5.99
N VAL A 138 10.57 -10.37 -6.44
CA VAL A 138 9.23 -10.25 -7.04
C VAL A 138 8.21 -9.62 -6.07
N HIS A 139 8.34 -9.87 -4.77
CA HIS A 139 7.49 -9.25 -3.75
C HIS A 139 7.83 -7.78 -3.51
N LEU A 140 9.10 -7.41 -3.73
CA LEU A 140 9.58 -6.03 -3.63
C LEU A 140 9.09 -5.21 -4.83
N GLU A 141 9.35 -5.70 -6.06
CA GLU A 141 8.89 -5.09 -7.31
C GLU A 141 7.37 -4.95 -7.31
N GLY A 142 6.63 -5.99 -6.88
CA GLY A 142 5.18 -5.93 -6.74
C GLY A 142 4.70 -4.88 -5.75
N GLY A 143 5.40 -4.70 -4.61
CA GLY A 143 5.03 -3.67 -3.64
C GLY A 143 5.33 -2.24 -4.08
N ILE A 144 6.44 -2.04 -4.78
CA ILE A 144 6.75 -0.72 -5.36
C ILE A 144 5.77 -0.39 -6.48
N SER A 145 5.41 -1.36 -7.32
CA SER A 145 4.40 -1.19 -8.37
C SER A 145 3.04 -0.85 -7.79
N PHE A 146 2.61 -1.55 -6.72
CA PHE A 146 1.39 -1.23 -6.00
C PHE A 146 1.40 0.21 -5.47
N GLY A 147 2.42 0.60 -4.70
CA GLY A 147 2.48 1.93 -4.09
C GLY A 147 2.56 3.07 -5.10
N ILE A 148 3.47 2.99 -6.07
CA ILE A 148 3.62 4.02 -7.11
C ILE A 148 2.37 4.08 -7.99
N GLY A 149 1.84 2.92 -8.36
CA GLY A 149 0.62 2.82 -9.16
C GLY A 149 -0.57 3.46 -8.46
N ALA A 150 -0.77 3.13 -7.19
CA ALA A 150 -1.84 3.69 -6.36
C ALA A 150 -1.72 5.21 -6.19
N PHE A 151 -0.52 5.73 -5.91
CA PHE A 151 -0.30 7.17 -5.80
C PHE A 151 -0.55 7.89 -7.12
N ASN A 152 -0.01 7.41 -8.23
CA ASN A 152 -0.18 8.05 -9.53
C ASN A 152 -1.65 8.07 -9.96
N LEU A 153 -2.34 6.94 -9.81
CA LEU A 153 -3.77 6.85 -10.09
C LEU A 153 -4.55 7.80 -9.18
N THR A 154 -4.42 7.68 -7.86
CA THR A 154 -5.20 8.52 -6.92
C THR A 154 -4.96 10.02 -7.14
N LEU A 155 -3.70 10.42 -7.36
CA LEU A 155 -3.36 11.83 -7.60
C LEU A 155 -3.96 12.35 -8.91
N SER A 156 -4.00 11.51 -9.95
CA SER A 156 -4.61 11.87 -11.24
C SER A 156 -6.13 12.09 -11.17
N LEU A 157 -6.79 11.53 -10.14
CA LEU A 157 -8.23 11.66 -9.93
C LEU A 157 -8.62 12.92 -9.16
N PHE A 158 -7.66 13.64 -8.55
CA PHE A 158 -7.98 14.88 -7.85
C PHE A 158 -8.38 15.98 -8.85
N PRO A 159 -9.40 16.80 -8.51
CA PRO A 159 -9.72 17.98 -9.29
C PRO A 159 -8.51 18.91 -9.49
N PRO A 160 -8.38 19.61 -10.64
CA PRO A 160 -7.20 20.42 -10.97
C PRO A 160 -6.80 21.46 -9.91
N ARG A 161 -7.79 21.98 -9.16
CA ARG A 161 -7.55 22.94 -8.07
C ARG A 161 -6.80 22.31 -6.89
N ILE A 162 -7.15 21.09 -6.52
CA ILE A 162 -6.49 20.35 -5.44
C ILE A 162 -5.12 19.87 -5.92
N LEU A 163 -5.04 19.38 -7.15
CA LEU A 163 -3.78 18.88 -7.73
C LEU A 163 -2.70 19.97 -7.73
N LYS A 164 -3.02 21.22 -8.13
CA LYS A 164 -2.06 22.35 -8.08
C LYS A 164 -1.48 22.59 -6.68
N VAL A 165 -2.26 22.39 -5.63
CA VAL A 165 -1.78 22.53 -4.24
C VAL A 165 -0.88 21.36 -3.86
N LEU A 166 -1.24 20.14 -4.27
CA LEU A 166 -0.44 18.94 -4.02
C LEU A 166 0.88 18.94 -4.80
N GLU A 167 0.89 19.48 -6.02
CA GLU A 167 2.09 19.67 -6.85
C GLU A 167 3.12 20.55 -6.16
N PHE A 168 2.68 21.63 -5.50
CA PHE A 168 3.56 22.45 -4.68
C PHE A 168 4.21 21.67 -3.52
N ALA A 169 3.52 20.67 -2.98
CA ALA A 169 4.05 19.78 -1.95
C ALA A 169 4.94 18.64 -2.50
N GLY A 170 5.09 18.55 -3.83
CA GLY A 170 5.94 17.60 -4.56
C GLY A 170 5.20 16.38 -5.12
N PHE A 171 3.87 16.34 -5.05
CA PHE A 171 3.06 15.27 -5.61
C PHE A 171 2.83 15.46 -7.11
N SER A 172 2.72 14.37 -7.85
CA SER A 172 2.37 14.38 -9.26
C SER A 172 1.69 13.06 -9.59
N GLY A 173 0.63 13.09 -10.38
CA GLY A 173 -0.10 11.90 -10.80
C GLY A 173 -0.12 11.75 -12.31
N ASP A 174 0.13 10.54 -12.78
CA ASP A 174 -0.03 10.11 -14.17
C ASP A 174 -0.95 8.90 -14.19
N LYS A 175 -2.17 9.06 -14.70
CA LYS A 175 -3.22 8.04 -14.61
C LYS A 175 -2.81 6.78 -15.35
N GLU A 176 -2.40 6.92 -16.61
CA GLU A 176 -2.03 5.83 -17.51
C GLU A 176 -0.83 5.07 -16.96
N TYR A 177 0.19 5.77 -16.45
CA TYR A 177 1.33 5.15 -15.78
C TYR A 177 0.91 4.42 -14.50
N GLY A 178 0.02 5.03 -13.72
CA GLY A 178 -0.54 4.44 -12.51
C GLY A 178 -1.27 3.12 -12.79
N LEU A 179 -2.13 3.10 -13.81
CA LEU A 179 -2.86 1.92 -14.26
C LEU A 179 -1.90 0.82 -14.75
N SER A 180 -0.91 1.17 -15.57
CA SER A 180 0.09 0.20 -16.08
C SER A 180 0.79 -0.53 -14.93
N LEU A 181 1.29 0.20 -13.92
CA LEU A 181 1.98 -0.42 -12.78
C LEU A 181 1.06 -1.29 -11.93
N LEU A 182 -0.20 -0.89 -11.76
CA LEU A 182 -1.18 -1.70 -11.04
C LEU A 182 -1.51 -2.98 -11.81
N HIS A 183 -1.65 -2.93 -13.13
CA HIS A 183 -1.88 -4.11 -13.96
C HIS A 183 -0.69 -5.08 -13.90
N ASP A 184 0.55 -4.59 -14.00
CA ASP A 184 1.75 -5.40 -13.83
C ASP A 184 1.80 -6.05 -12.44
N GLY A 185 1.52 -5.28 -11.40
CA GLY A 185 1.47 -5.77 -10.02
C GLY A 185 0.38 -6.82 -9.81
N ALA A 186 -0.79 -6.65 -10.42
CA ALA A 186 -1.92 -7.57 -10.33
C ALA A 186 -1.65 -8.91 -11.03
N THR A 187 -1.05 -8.88 -12.21
CA THR A 187 -0.75 -10.09 -13.00
C THR A 187 0.42 -10.91 -12.44
N GLY A 188 1.33 -10.28 -11.70
CA GLY A 188 2.48 -10.94 -11.08
C GLY A 188 2.12 -11.99 -10.01
N ILE A 189 3.12 -12.78 -9.61
CA ILE A 189 3.04 -13.64 -8.41
C ILE A 189 3.76 -12.94 -7.27
N ASN A 190 3.11 -11.95 -6.67
CA ASN A 190 3.66 -11.20 -5.56
C ASN A 190 2.64 -11.08 -4.41
N LEU A 191 3.08 -10.52 -3.28
CA LEU A 191 2.25 -10.46 -2.07
C LEU A 191 1.07 -9.49 -2.21
N ARG A 192 1.21 -8.49 -3.08
CA ARG A 192 0.28 -7.36 -3.23
C ARG A 192 -0.57 -7.45 -4.49
N SER A 193 -0.46 -8.53 -5.27
CA SER A 193 -1.22 -8.73 -6.51
C SER A 193 -2.73 -8.57 -6.30
N MET A 194 -3.25 -9.10 -5.19
CA MET A 194 -4.67 -8.95 -4.84
C MET A 194 -5.04 -7.48 -4.53
N LEU A 195 -4.18 -6.73 -3.85
CA LEU A 195 -4.43 -5.31 -3.55
C LEU A 195 -4.41 -4.46 -4.82
N CYS A 196 -3.49 -4.74 -5.76
CA CYS A 196 -3.50 -4.10 -7.08
C CYS A 196 -4.82 -4.35 -7.81
N ALA A 197 -5.29 -5.60 -7.83
CA ALA A 197 -6.54 -5.96 -8.48
C ALA A 197 -7.75 -5.30 -7.83
N LEU A 198 -7.83 -5.31 -6.50
CA LEU A 198 -8.91 -4.64 -5.76
C LEU A 198 -8.93 -3.13 -6.02
N LEU A 199 -7.76 -2.48 -6.11
CA LEU A 199 -7.68 -1.05 -6.41
C LEU A 199 -8.13 -0.75 -7.85
N LEU A 200 -7.70 -1.55 -8.83
CA LEU A 200 -8.16 -1.42 -10.21
C LEU A 200 -9.67 -1.68 -10.33
N LEU A 201 -10.21 -2.68 -9.63
CA LEU A 201 -11.65 -2.93 -9.58
C LEU A 201 -12.40 -1.75 -8.99
N CYS A 202 -11.94 -1.21 -7.85
CA CYS A 202 -12.51 -0.02 -7.25
C CYS A 202 -12.47 1.17 -8.22
N TYR A 203 -11.38 1.32 -8.98
CA TYR A 203 -11.27 2.36 -9.99
C TYR A 203 -12.33 2.21 -11.09
N TYR A 204 -12.36 1.07 -11.80
CA TYR A 204 -13.23 0.87 -12.96
C TYR A 204 -14.72 0.76 -12.62
N THR A 205 -15.06 0.29 -11.41
CA THR A 205 -16.47 0.05 -11.02
C THR A 205 -17.09 1.17 -10.18
N PHE A 206 -16.28 1.87 -9.39
CA PHE A 206 -16.78 2.84 -8.40
C PHE A 206 -16.28 4.25 -8.65
N LEU A 207 -14.96 4.45 -8.80
CA LEU A 207 -14.40 5.81 -8.92
C LEU A 207 -14.72 6.47 -10.25
N THR A 208 -14.67 5.76 -11.37
CA THR A 208 -15.07 6.28 -12.69
C THR A 208 -16.54 6.70 -12.72
N PHE A 209 -17.42 5.90 -12.10
CA PHE A 209 -18.83 6.19 -11.96
C PHE A 209 -19.08 7.45 -11.12
N ILE A 210 -18.50 7.53 -9.93
CA ILE A 210 -18.69 8.67 -9.01
C ILE A 210 -18.12 9.98 -9.57
N LEU A 211 -16.97 9.91 -10.23
CA LEU A 211 -16.31 11.10 -10.78
C LEU A 211 -16.95 11.57 -12.09
N GLY A 212 -17.90 10.81 -12.65
CA GLY A 212 -18.57 11.14 -13.91
C GLY A 212 -17.61 11.16 -15.11
N THR A 213 -16.48 10.45 -15.02
CA THR A 213 -15.41 10.45 -16.03
C THR A 213 -15.58 9.39 -17.12
N GLY A 214 -16.60 8.53 -17.01
CA GLY A 214 -16.99 7.57 -18.06
C GLY A 214 -18.27 6.81 -17.72
N GLU A 215 -18.88 6.19 -18.74
CA GLU A 215 -19.76 5.03 -18.52
C GLU A 215 -18.85 3.92 -17.97
N GLY A 216 -19.14 3.37 -16.78
CA GLY A 216 -18.23 2.44 -16.11
C GLY A 216 -17.67 1.40 -17.06
N GLU A 217 -16.33 1.27 -17.14
CA GLU A 217 -15.65 0.32 -18.02
C GLU A 217 -15.77 -1.10 -17.45
N VAL A 218 -17.00 -1.62 -17.40
CA VAL A 218 -17.33 -2.97 -16.91
C VAL A 218 -16.50 -4.01 -17.65
N THR A 219 -16.24 -3.80 -18.94
CA THR A 219 -15.39 -4.65 -19.77
C THR A 219 -13.95 -4.77 -19.24
N GLU A 220 -13.35 -3.69 -18.73
CA GLU A 220 -12.00 -3.73 -18.16
C GLU A 220 -11.98 -4.34 -16.76
N ALA A 221 -13.02 -4.10 -15.96
CA ALA A 221 -13.19 -4.80 -14.69
C ALA A 221 -13.32 -6.33 -14.90
N GLU A 222 -14.11 -6.75 -15.90
CA GLU A 222 -14.24 -8.16 -16.29
C GLU A 222 -12.94 -8.75 -16.85
N SER A 223 -12.21 -7.99 -17.69
CA SER A 223 -10.92 -8.40 -18.25
C SER A 223 -9.92 -8.71 -17.13
N LEU A 224 -9.87 -7.84 -16.13
CA LEU A 224 -9.00 -7.95 -14.97
C LEU A 224 -9.35 -9.15 -14.08
N LEU A 225 -10.64 -9.47 -13.91
CA LEU A 225 -11.07 -10.57 -13.04
C LEU A 225 -10.75 -11.96 -13.61
N LYS A 226 -10.73 -12.12 -14.94
CA LYS A 226 -10.55 -13.43 -15.60
C LYS A 226 -9.30 -14.20 -15.14
N PRO A 227 -8.09 -13.61 -15.10
CA PRO A 227 -6.91 -14.28 -14.57
C PRO A 227 -7.01 -14.66 -13.09
N PHE A 228 -7.67 -13.83 -12.26
CA PHE A 228 -7.83 -14.09 -10.82
C PHE A 228 -8.81 -15.24 -10.55
N LEU A 229 -9.91 -15.33 -11.30
CA LEU A 229 -10.86 -16.44 -11.22
C LEU A 229 -10.21 -17.77 -11.59
N LEU A 230 -9.33 -17.77 -12.60
CA LEU A 230 -8.55 -18.95 -12.97
C LEU A 230 -7.54 -19.35 -11.88
N ARG A 231 -6.90 -18.35 -11.25
CA ARG A 231 -5.86 -18.56 -10.24
C ARG A 231 -6.42 -18.94 -8.86
N TYR A 232 -7.62 -18.46 -8.53
CA TYR A 232 -8.32 -18.73 -7.28
C TYR A 232 -9.74 -19.24 -7.56
N PRO A 233 -9.89 -20.47 -8.09
CA PRO A 233 -11.18 -21.01 -8.57
C PRO A 233 -12.22 -21.29 -7.46
N ARG A 234 -11.89 -21.02 -6.19
CA ARG A 234 -12.75 -21.25 -5.01
C ARG A 234 -13.25 -19.95 -4.35
N VAL A 235 -13.03 -18.79 -4.97
CA VAL A 235 -13.45 -17.48 -4.41
C VAL A 235 -14.92 -17.16 -4.74
N SER A 236 -15.56 -17.95 -5.60
CA SER A 236 -16.99 -17.85 -5.91
C SER A 236 -17.83 -18.08 -4.64
N PHE A 237 -18.33 -17.00 -4.05
CA PHE A 237 -19.65 -17.05 -3.44
C PHE A 237 -20.61 -17.36 -4.60
N ASN A 238 -21.19 -18.56 -4.60
CA ASN A 238 -22.27 -18.90 -5.51
C ASN A 238 -23.38 -17.88 -5.27
N LEU A 239 -23.51 -16.92 -6.18
CA LEU A 239 -24.72 -16.15 -6.38
C LEU A 239 -25.62 -17.04 -7.25
N ASP A 240 -26.22 -18.05 -6.62
CA ASP A 240 -27.45 -18.68 -7.10
C ASP A 240 -28.65 -17.94 -6.49
#